data_AF-G7WP80-F1
#
_entry.id   AF-G7WP80-F1
#
_cell.length_a   1.000
_cell.length_b   1.000
_cell.length_c   1.000
_cell.angle_alpha   90.00
_cell.angle_beta   90.00
_cell.angle_gamma   90.00
#
_symmetry.space_group_name_H-M   'P 1'
#
loop_
_entity.id
_entity.type
_entity.pdbx_description
1 polymer ?
#
loop_
_entity_poly.entity_id
_entity_poly.type
_entity_poly.pdbx_seq_one_letter_code
_entity_poly.pdbx_strand_id
1 'polypeptide(L)'
;MDAEGLWFSKIEREYSADLGEFRWTEEQRTWDWRDLTTVELVRTKDGKKKLILRRRGEVQTRYGRPDKIDSDGGPFDATLRYMLGIDIDKGIGKIETDYYTAKVRDHVKDRWIMIGPKMRWSFQIGEDAWIWQWAEEGPGSSGGHQKAPIGEVYKYIKDILEAGELVYTNKFNLNVGQNDECSPVIYQPAVDGMKNFIREIHCFKRPPTEEGMEMEVTLVFNNEELRKHRVLNKIYERVRLAKYGRLKDIESFVIMADSPDEKASGLRFTKIYSGHHNLEEDTIHGDPEPDLPPHRVRYYADEYRHPIIFVNTSNHAMAEHDTNPDLWKWEYVPWVEDRPFVSDKMSRKEVDRPYRSSLERTFEGLTRRLMNLSG
;
A
#
# COMPACT_ATOMS: atom_id res chain seq x y z
N MET A 1 -0.62 -11.59 15.72
CA MET A 1 -0.85 -11.22 17.13
C MET A 1 -1.62 -9.92 17.15
N ASP A 2 -2.64 -9.84 18.02
CA ASP A 2 -3.35 -8.57 18.26
C ASP A 2 -2.40 -7.58 18.93
N ALA A 3 -2.43 -6.33 18.47
CA ALA A 3 -1.60 -5.25 18.98
C ALA A 3 -2.41 -3.97 19.23
N GLU A 4 -3.73 -4.09 19.33
CA GLU A 4 -4.62 -2.96 19.56
C GLU A 4 -4.21 -2.14 20.80
N GLY A 5 -4.17 -0.81 20.62
CA GLY A 5 -3.76 0.13 21.67
C GLY A 5 -2.25 0.29 21.85
N LEU A 6 -1.41 -0.48 21.13
CA LEU A 6 0.04 -0.28 21.13
C LEU A 6 0.47 0.85 20.20
N TRP A 7 1.61 1.42 20.57
CA TRP A 7 2.32 2.43 19.81
C TRP A 7 3.57 1.84 19.18
N PHE A 8 3.98 2.44 18.07
CA PHE A 8 5.22 2.17 17.41
C PHE A 8 6.01 3.47 17.27
N SER A 9 7.31 3.42 17.54
CA SER A 9 8.22 4.52 17.23
C SER A 9 9.39 4.03 16.42
N LYS A 10 9.88 4.86 15.50
CA LYS A 10 11.13 4.61 14.77
C LYS A 10 11.92 5.90 14.58
N ILE A 11 13.23 5.82 14.75
CA ILE A 11 14.16 6.86 14.33
C ILE A 11 14.39 6.67 12.84
N GLU A 12 13.99 7.65 12.05
CA GLU A 12 14.18 7.61 10.61
C GLU A 12 14.76 8.93 10.13
N ARG A 13 15.44 8.89 8.98
CA ARG A 13 15.78 10.12 8.25
C ARG A 13 14.48 10.85 7.94
N GLU A 14 14.46 12.16 8.16
CA GLU A 14 13.37 12.98 7.67
C GLU A 14 13.43 13.01 6.15
N TYR A 15 12.27 13.06 5.51
CA TYR A 15 12.16 13.25 4.07
C TYR A 15 11.41 14.54 3.78
N SER A 16 11.75 15.17 2.66
CA SER A 16 10.95 16.23 2.06
C SER A 16 10.25 15.64 0.84
N ALA A 17 8.96 15.91 0.75
CA ALA A 17 8.13 15.61 -0.41
C ALA A 17 7.52 16.91 -0.97
N ASP A 18 8.18 18.05 -0.70
CA ASP A 18 7.72 19.36 -1.12
C ASP A 18 7.84 19.51 -2.64
N LEU A 19 6.87 20.17 -3.26
CA LEU A 19 6.82 20.36 -4.72
C LEU A 19 6.81 19.06 -5.53
N GLY A 20 6.53 17.93 -4.88
CA GLY A 20 6.35 16.64 -5.52
C GLY A 20 7.61 15.78 -5.64
N GLU A 21 8.82 16.27 -5.34
CA GLU A 21 10.01 15.43 -5.36
C GLU A 21 10.24 14.80 -3.99
N PHE A 22 10.42 13.47 -3.93
CA PHE A 22 10.81 12.78 -2.71
C PHE A 22 12.33 12.81 -2.58
N ARG A 23 12.82 13.22 -1.40
CA ARG A 23 14.22 13.12 -1.04
C ARG A 23 14.38 12.88 0.45
N TRP A 24 15.33 12.02 0.81
CA TRP A 24 15.80 11.95 2.17
C TRP A 24 16.61 13.19 2.53
N THR A 25 16.49 13.61 3.78
CA THR A 25 17.35 14.63 4.39
C THR A 25 18.39 13.95 5.28
N GLU A 26 19.40 14.71 5.68
CA GLU A 26 20.42 14.25 6.64
C GLU A 26 19.92 14.32 8.10
N GLU A 27 18.78 14.96 8.34
CA GLU A 27 18.21 15.07 9.69
C GLU A 27 17.50 13.76 10.05
N GLN A 28 17.68 13.31 11.29
CA GLN A 28 16.95 12.17 11.84
C GLN A 28 15.92 12.65 12.85
N ARG A 29 14.77 11.98 12.86
CA ARG A 29 13.75 12.20 13.89
C ARG A 29 13.10 10.91 14.31
N THR A 30 12.64 10.90 15.56
CA THR A 30 11.73 9.87 16.04
C THR A 30 10.33 10.18 15.56
N TRP A 31 9.72 9.21 14.92
CA TRP A 31 8.33 9.22 14.51
C TRP A 31 7.53 8.34 15.45
N ASP A 32 6.39 8.84 15.93
CA ASP A 32 5.48 8.09 16.79
C ASP A 32 4.17 7.83 16.05
N TRP A 33 3.79 6.57 15.96
CA TRP A 33 2.54 6.13 15.39
C TRP A 33 1.72 5.37 16.44
N ARG A 34 0.44 5.72 16.52
CA ARG A 34 -0.54 5.06 17.38
C ARG A 34 -1.43 4.11 16.58
N ASP A 35 -2.29 3.40 17.31
CA ASP A 35 -3.35 2.57 16.76
C ASP A 35 -2.80 1.40 15.94
N LEU A 36 -1.72 0.76 16.43
CA LEU A 36 -1.33 -0.55 15.92
C LEU A 36 -2.51 -1.51 16.04
N THR A 37 -2.68 -2.37 15.05
CA THR A 37 -3.75 -3.38 15.04
C THR A 37 -3.19 -4.78 15.12
N THR A 38 -2.11 -5.06 14.38
CA THR A 38 -1.51 -6.39 14.39
C THR A 38 0.00 -6.34 14.27
N VAL A 39 0.61 -7.34 14.89
CA VAL A 39 2.04 -7.67 14.77
C VAL A 39 2.15 -9.10 14.27
N GLU A 40 2.96 -9.30 13.24
CA GLU A 40 3.24 -10.60 12.64
C GLU A 40 4.75 -10.75 12.44
N LEU A 41 5.28 -11.94 12.67
CA LEU A 41 6.70 -12.23 12.48
C LEU A 41 6.85 -13.26 11.36
N VAL A 42 7.62 -12.92 10.33
CA VAL A 42 7.84 -13.78 9.16
C VAL A 42 9.32 -14.00 8.92
N ARG A 43 9.67 -15.14 8.31
CA ARG A 43 11.01 -15.37 7.75
C ARG A 43 10.91 -15.33 6.23
N THR A 44 11.71 -14.46 5.61
CA THR A 44 11.79 -14.33 4.16
C THR A 44 12.65 -15.44 3.56
N LYS A 45 12.63 -15.56 2.23
CA LYS A 45 13.33 -16.64 1.50
C LYS A 45 14.85 -16.58 1.67
N ASP A 46 15.39 -15.37 1.77
CA ASP A 46 16.80 -15.07 2.07
C ASP A 46 17.14 -15.24 3.56
N GLY A 47 16.21 -15.73 4.38
CA GLY A 47 16.44 -16.07 5.79
C GLY A 47 16.32 -14.89 6.76
N LYS A 48 16.04 -13.68 6.26
CA LYS A 48 15.82 -12.51 7.12
C LYS A 48 14.53 -12.67 7.92
N LYS A 49 14.56 -12.22 9.17
CA LYS A 49 13.39 -12.17 10.04
C LYS A 49 12.78 -10.78 9.89
N LYS A 50 11.49 -10.70 9.57
CA LYS A 50 10.77 -9.45 9.43
C LYS A 50 9.62 -9.37 10.41
N LEU A 51 9.50 -8.23 11.08
CA LEU A 51 8.31 -7.82 11.81
C LEU A 51 7.40 -7.05 10.86
N ILE A 52 6.19 -7.56 10.65
CA ILE A 52 5.15 -6.86 9.91
C ILE A 52 4.21 -6.21 10.91
N LEU A 53 4.16 -4.88 10.87
CA LEU A 53 3.29 -4.04 11.67
C LEU A 53 2.14 -3.57 10.80
N ARG A 54 0.91 -3.62 11.33
CA ARG A 54 -0.25 -3.00 10.70
C ARG A 54 -0.92 -2.02 11.64
N ARG A 55 -1.52 -1.00 11.05
CA ARG A 55 -2.38 -0.05 11.74
C ARG A 55 -3.55 0.35 10.85
N ARG A 56 -4.57 0.91 11.49
CA ARG A 56 -5.72 1.51 10.80
C ARG A 56 -5.85 2.99 11.16
N GLY A 57 -6.50 3.74 10.29
CA GLY A 57 -6.89 5.11 10.55
C GLY A 57 -8.23 5.38 9.92
N GLU A 58 -9.14 5.98 10.68
CA GLU A 58 -10.43 6.39 10.17
C GLU A 58 -10.30 7.69 9.39
N VAL A 59 -10.98 7.77 8.25
CA VAL A 59 -11.00 8.98 7.41
C VAL A 59 -12.42 9.25 6.92
N GLN A 60 -12.78 10.53 6.87
CA GLN A 60 -13.94 10.99 6.12
C GLN A 60 -13.51 11.42 4.72
N THR A 61 -14.07 10.76 3.71
CA THR A 61 -13.74 11.02 2.31
C THR A 61 -15.00 11.18 1.48
N ARG A 62 -14.92 12.00 0.42
CA ARG A 62 -15.96 12.11 -0.62
C ARG A 62 -15.62 11.29 -1.86
N TYR A 63 -14.51 10.57 -1.80
CA TYR A 63 -13.90 9.87 -2.92
C TYR A 63 -13.76 8.40 -2.56
N GLY A 64 -13.91 7.52 -3.55
CA GLY A 64 -13.60 6.10 -3.41
C GLY A 64 -14.79 5.15 -3.33
N ARG A 65 -16.03 5.64 -3.26
CA ARG A 65 -17.23 4.79 -3.36
C ARG A 65 -18.37 5.51 -4.11
N PRO A 66 -18.38 5.49 -5.45
CA PRO A 66 -19.45 6.11 -6.24
C PRO A 66 -20.83 5.56 -5.88
N ASP A 67 -20.89 4.32 -5.42
CA ASP A 67 -22.08 3.61 -4.96
C ASP A 67 -22.60 4.07 -3.58
N LYS A 68 -21.79 4.80 -2.81
CA LYS A 68 -22.13 5.40 -1.50
C LYS A 68 -22.25 6.93 -1.56
N ILE A 69 -22.06 7.52 -2.74
CA ILE A 69 -22.44 8.91 -2.97
C ILE A 69 -23.96 8.91 -3.03
N ASP A 70 -24.60 9.05 -1.87
CA ASP A 70 -26.05 9.32 -1.78
C ASP A 70 -26.38 10.53 -2.68
N SER A 71 -27.66 10.70 -3.02
CA SER A 71 -28.15 11.84 -3.82
C SER A 71 -27.72 13.22 -3.31
N ASP A 72 -27.20 13.31 -2.08
CA ASP A 72 -26.75 14.52 -1.41
C ASP A 72 -25.22 14.77 -1.46
N GLY A 73 -24.41 13.84 -1.99
CA GLY A 73 -22.97 14.08 -2.22
C GLY A 73 -22.10 14.27 -0.96
N GLY A 74 -22.55 13.76 0.18
CA GLY A 74 -21.88 13.89 1.48
C GLY A 74 -20.58 13.08 1.61
N PRO A 75 -19.68 13.44 2.53
CA PRO A 75 -18.55 12.58 2.91
C PRO A 75 -19.05 11.29 3.57
N PHE A 76 -18.29 10.20 3.43
CA PHE A 76 -18.52 8.92 4.10
C PHE A 76 -17.29 8.50 4.90
N ASP A 77 -17.51 7.69 5.93
CA ASP A 77 -16.46 7.12 6.77
C ASP A 77 -15.81 5.92 6.05
N ALA A 78 -14.48 5.88 6.06
CA ALA A 78 -13.68 4.81 5.48
C ALA A 78 -12.45 4.52 6.35
N THR A 79 -11.86 3.35 6.17
CA THR A 79 -10.68 2.92 6.88
C THR A 79 -9.46 2.94 5.96
N LEU A 80 -8.47 3.74 6.31
CA LEU A 80 -7.12 3.64 5.77
C LEU A 80 -6.39 2.53 6.52
N ARG A 81 -5.79 1.62 5.76
CA ARG A 81 -4.97 0.53 6.29
C ARG A 81 -3.51 0.81 5.96
N TYR A 82 -2.62 0.48 6.88
CA TYR A 82 -1.20 0.68 6.69
C TYR A 82 -0.41 -0.56 7.08
N MET A 83 0.72 -0.78 6.41
CA MET A 83 1.68 -1.82 6.70
C MET A 83 3.10 -1.26 6.73
N LEU A 84 3.91 -1.71 7.69
CA LEU A 84 5.35 -1.47 7.74
C LEU A 84 6.07 -2.80 8.02
N GLY A 85 7.15 -3.07 7.30
CA GLY A 85 7.97 -4.27 7.47
C GLY A 85 9.37 -3.90 7.94
N ILE A 86 9.80 -4.42 9.08
CA ILE A 86 11.08 -4.09 9.72
C ILE A 86 11.94 -5.34 9.84
N ASP A 87 13.22 -5.24 9.50
CA ASP A 87 14.18 -6.34 9.68
C ASP A 87 14.54 -6.49 11.18
N ILE A 88 14.58 -7.72 11.68
CA ILE A 88 14.99 -8.05 13.06
C ILE A 88 16.32 -8.79 13.02
N ASP A 89 17.41 -8.02 13.11
CA ASP A 89 18.77 -8.56 12.98
C ASP A 89 19.41 -8.91 14.34
N LYS A 90 19.08 -8.17 15.41
CA LYS A 90 19.76 -8.26 16.72
C LYS A 90 18.87 -8.71 17.89
N GLY A 91 17.69 -9.24 17.59
CA GLY A 91 16.68 -9.62 18.59
C GLY A 91 15.88 -8.42 19.10
N ILE A 92 15.20 -8.59 20.23
CA ILE A 92 14.42 -7.53 20.89
C ILE A 92 14.99 -7.24 22.28
N GLY A 93 14.95 -5.96 22.68
CA GLY A 93 15.34 -5.50 24.02
C GLY A 93 14.35 -5.96 25.08
N LYS A 94 14.72 -5.86 26.36
CA LYS A 94 13.80 -6.11 27.47
C LYS A 94 12.74 -5.00 27.54
N ILE A 95 11.61 -5.28 28.18
CA ILE A 95 10.66 -4.23 28.53
C ILE A 95 11.30 -3.32 29.58
N GLU A 96 11.33 -2.03 29.29
CA GLU A 96 11.81 -0.96 30.15
C GLU A 96 10.66 -0.02 30.52
N THR A 97 10.87 0.78 31.57
CA THR A 97 9.92 1.80 32.01
C THR A 97 10.63 3.15 31.99
N ASP A 98 10.11 4.09 31.21
CA ASP A 98 10.66 5.43 31.04
C ASP A 98 9.55 6.48 30.95
N TYR A 99 9.92 7.75 31.12
CA TYR A 99 9.02 8.88 30.84
C TYR A 99 9.25 9.36 29.41
N TYR A 100 8.18 9.50 28.65
CA TYR A 100 8.25 9.85 27.24
C TYR A 100 7.20 10.89 26.86
N THR A 101 7.52 11.71 25.87
CA THR A 101 6.60 12.66 25.24
C THR A 101 6.54 12.34 23.75
N ALA A 102 5.43 11.77 23.31
CA ALA A 102 5.22 11.41 21.91
C ALA A 102 4.87 12.66 21.08
N LYS A 103 5.39 12.74 19.85
CA LYS A 103 5.10 13.80 18.88
C LYS A 103 4.28 13.22 17.73
N VAL A 104 3.01 13.59 17.66
CA VAL A 104 2.05 13.05 16.68
C VAL A 104 1.56 14.17 15.77
N ARG A 105 1.40 13.89 14.48
CA ARG A 105 0.78 14.84 13.55
C ARG A 105 -0.75 14.75 13.65
N ASP A 106 -1.38 15.86 13.99
CA ASP A 106 -2.82 16.05 13.84
C ASP A 106 -3.09 16.47 12.38
N HIS A 107 -3.51 15.52 11.54
CA HIS A 107 -3.77 15.77 10.13
C HIS A 107 -5.01 16.64 9.89
N VAL A 108 -5.93 16.74 10.87
CA VAL A 108 -7.13 17.58 10.75
C VAL A 108 -6.76 19.05 10.95
N LYS A 109 -5.90 19.32 11.93
CA LYS A 109 -5.45 20.69 12.25
C LYS A 109 -4.12 21.07 11.59
N ASP A 110 -3.57 20.16 10.77
CA ASP A 110 -2.25 20.22 10.15
C ASP A 110 -1.15 20.76 11.09
N ARG A 111 -1.05 20.15 12.28
CA ARG A 111 -0.09 20.58 13.30
C ARG A 111 0.45 19.40 14.09
N TRP A 112 1.63 19.59 14.66
CA TRP A 112 2.20 18.64 15.60
C TRP A 112 1.60 18.83 16.99
N ILE A 113 1.22 17.73 17.64
CA ILE A 113 0.77 17.68 19.02
C ILE A 113 1.76 16.87 19.85
N MET A 114 1.97 17.30 21.09
CA MET A 114 2.80 16.58 22.06
C MET A 114 1.88 15.87 23.04
N ILE A 115 2.11 14.58 23.27
CA ILE A 115 1.35 13.74 24.21
C ILE A 115 2.32 13.25 25.27
N GLY A 116 2.15 13.72 26.51
CA GLY A 116 3.08 13.46 27.62
C GLY A 116 3.62 14.75 28.24
N PRO A 117 4.64 14.68 29.11
CA PRO A 117 5.35 13.46 29.48
C PRO A 117 4.49 12.50 30.31
N LYS A 118 4.55 11.21 30.01
CA LYS A 118 3.89 10.13 30.76
C LYS A 118 4.83 8.95 30.89
N MET A 119 4.61 8.13 31.91
CA MET A 119 5.33 6.86 32.04
C MET A 119 4.83 5.88 30.98
N ARG A 120 5.74 5.22 30.28
CA ARG A 120 5.44 4.16 29.31
C ARG A 120 6.20 2.88 29.64
N TRP A 121 5.69 1.76 29.16
CA TRP A 121 6.45 0.54 28.98
C TRP A 121 6.87 0.44 27.52
N SER A 122 8.12 0.13 27.25
CA SER A 122 8.65 0.02 25.89
C SER A 122 9.64 -1.13 25.78
N PHE A 123 9.75 -1.73 24.59
CA PHE A 123 10.89 -2.59 24.26
C PHE A 123 11.39 -2.25 22.85
N GLN A 124 12.71 -2.32 22.70
CA GLN A 124 13.38 -2.00 21.46
C GLN A 124 13.34 -3.18 20.47
N ILE A 125 13.24 -2.87 19.19
CA ILE A 125 13.37 -3.80 18.06
C ILE A 125 14.51 -3.27 17.19
N GLY A 126 15.56 -4.07 17.00
CA GLY A 126 16.74 -3.58 16.29
C GLY A 126 17.43 -2.44 17.04
N GLU A 127 17.88 -1.42 16.31
CA GLU A 127 18.61 -0.28 16.88
C GLU A 127 17.78 1.01 16.94
N ASP A 128 16.77 1.12 16.09
CA ASP A 128 16.09 2.37 15.77
C ASP A 128 14.57 2.31 15.96
N ALA A 129 14.01 1.20 16.45
CA ALA A 129 12.57 1.01 16.57
C ALA A 129 12.12 0.55 17.96
N TRP A 130 10.90 0.92 18.36
CA TRP A 130 10.29 0.57 19.65
C TRP A 130 8.80 0.26 19.48
N ILE A 131 8.33 -0.78 20.18
CA ILE A 131 6.90 -0.95 20.49
C ILE A 131 6.69 -0.56 21.94
N TRP A 132 5.64 0.22 22.21
CA TRP A 132 5.39 0.73 23.54
C TRP A 132 3.92 0.99 23.83
N GLN A 133 3.58 1.18 25.11
CA GLN A 133 2.28 1.64 25.57
C GLN A 133 2.44 2.51 26.81
N TRP A 134 1.49 3.42 27.08
CA TRP A 134 1.47 4.13 28.34
C TRP A 134 1.22 3.15 29.51
N ALA A 135 1.94 3.34 30.63
CA ALA A 135 1.87 2.44 31.78
C ALA A 135 0.55 2.57 32.57
N GLU A 136 -0.12 3.72 32.46
CA GLU A 136 -1.34 4.07 33.21
C GLU A 136 -2.63 3.90 32.37
N GLU A 137 -2.53 3.56 31.08
CA GLU A 137 -3.67 3.41 30.17
C GLU A 137 -3.80 1.95 29.72
N GLY A 138 -4.94 1.31 30.03
CA GLY A 138 -5.30 -0.05 29.58
C GLY A 138 -5.85 -0.98 30.67
N PRO A 139 -6.62 -2.03 30.31
CA PRO A 139 -6.98 -3.09 31.24
C PRO A 139 -5.72 -3.82 31.72
N GLY A 140 -5.44 -3.80 33.03
CA GLY A 140 -4.25 -4.43 33.62
C GLY A 140 -3.21 -3.48 34.22
N SER A 141 -3.48 -2.18 34.32
CA SER A 141 -2.60 -1.18 34.98
C SER A 141 -2.24 -1.50 36.43
N SER A 142 -3.05 -2.31 37.13
CA SER A 142 -2.74 -2.86 38.47
C SER A 142 -1.91 -4.15 38.45
N GLY A 143 -1.59 -4.69 37.27
CA GLY A 143 -0.93 -5.98 37.06
C GLY A 143 0.49 -5.93 36.51
N GLY A 144 1.01 -4.73 36.20
CA GLY A 144 2.30 -4.54 35.53
C GLY A 144 2.29 -4.90 34.04
N HIS A 145 3.41 -4.65 33.36
CA HIS A 145 3.52 -4.85 31.91
C HIS A 145 3.25 -6.29 31.45
N GLN A 146 3.39 -7.30 32.32
CA GLN A 146 3.17 -8.71 31.99
C GLN A 146 1.71 -9.05 31.69
N LYS A 147 0.76 -8.27 32.23
CA LYS A 147 -0.69 -8.46 32.03
C LYS A 147 -1.30 -7.47 31.04
N ALA A 148 -0.47 -6.62 30.45
CA ALA A 148 -0.88 -5.61 29.49
C ALA A 148 -0.59 -6.07 28.06
N PRO A 149 -1.24 -5.49 27.03
CA PRO A 149 -1.04 -5.87 25.63
C PRO A 149 0.44 -5.91 25.20
N ILE A 150 1.26 -4.97 25.69
CA ILE A 150 2.71 -4.96 25.39
C ILE A 150 3.44 -6.21 25.88
N GLY A 151 3.06 -6.74 27.05
CA GLY A 151 3.66 -7.94 27.61
C GLY A 151 3.35 -9.18 26.77
N GLU A 152 2.13 -9.26 26.26
CA GLU A 152 1.69 -10.35 25.38
C GLU A 152 2.41 -10.29 24.03
N VAL A 153 2.49 -9.11 23.41
CA VAL A 153 3.22 -8.92 22.15
C VAL A 153 4.72 -9.18 22.33
N TYR A 154 5.33 -8.68 23.42
CA TYR A 154 6.72 -8.96 23.74
C TYR A 154 6.99 -10.46 23.87
N LYS A 155 6.15 -11.17 24.63
CA LYS A 155 6.26 -12.62 24.80
C LYS A 155 6.10 -13.35 23.48
N TYR A 156 5.10 -13.00 22.68
CA TYR A 156 4.87 -13.57 21.34
C TYR A 156 6.10 -13.44 20.43
N ILE A 157 6.68 -12.24 20.32
CA ILE A 157 7.86 -12.02 19.48
C ILE A 157 9.06 -12.80 20.03
N LYS A 158 9.28 -12.72 21.35
CA LYS A 158 10.40 -13.38 22.02
C LYS A 158 10.37 -14.90 21.83
N ASP A 159 9.23 -15.53 22.13
CA ASP A 159 9.06 -16.98 22.08
C ASP A 159 9.31 -17.51 20.65
N ILE A 160 8.79 -16.83 19.62
CA ILE A 160 9.03 -17.24 18.22
C ILE A 160 10.49 -17.06 17.81
N LEU A 161 11.14 -15.97 18.23
CA LEU A 161 12.55 -15.73 17.91
C LEU A 161 13.47 -16.75 18.60
N GLU A 162 13.20 -17.11 19.85
CA GLU A 162 13.97 -18.05 20.66
C GLU A 162 13.77 -19.51 20.22
N ALA A 163 12.53 -19.89 19.88
CA ALA A 163 12.24 -21.25 19.41
C ALA A 163 12.92 -21.55 18.05
N GLY A 164 13.29 -20.53 17.28
CA GLY A 164 13.85 -20.70 15.93
C GLY A 164 12.84 -21.25 14.91
N GLU A 165 11.59 -21.43 15.33
CA GLU A 165 10.45 -22.06 14.63
C GLU A 165 9.83 -21.18 13.54
N LEU A 166 10.49 -20.08 13.14
CA LEU A 166 10.03 -19.30 12.02
C LEU A 166 10.07 -20.13 10.74
N VAL A 167 8.90 -20.64 10.37
CA VAL A 167 8.67 -21.24 9.06
C VAL A 167 8.73 -20.12 8.04
N TYR A 168 9.49 -20.35 6.96
CA TYR A 168 9.44 -19.47 5.81
C TYR A 168 7.98 -19.37 5.35
N THR A 169 7.47 -18.14 5.28
CA THR A 169 6.17 -17.87 4.68
C THR A 169 6.31 -16.68 3.74
N ASN A 170 5.72 -16.83 2.57
CA ASN A 170 5.46 -15.73 1.66
C ASN A 170 4.00 -15.26 1.73
N LYS A 171 3.22 -15.76 2.69
CA LYS A 171 1.85 -15.33 2.94
C LYS A 171 1.82 -14.40 4.14
N PHE A 172 1.17 -13.25 3.99
CA PHE A 172 0.89 -12.32 5.06
C PHE A 172 -0.56 -12.41 5.46
N ASN A 173 -0.83 -12.55 6.75
CA ASN A 173 -2.19 -12.58 7.25
C ASN A 173 -2.72 -11.14 7.43
N LEU A 174 -3.67 -10.75 6.58
CA LEU A 174 -4.24 -9.40 6.63
C LEU A 174 -5.35 -9.26 7.69
N ASN A 175 -5.84 -10.38 8.22
CA ASN A 175 -6.98 -10.44 9.12
C ASN A 175 -8.19 -9.68 8.55
N VAL A 176 -8.53 -10.02 7.30
CA VAL A 176 -9.70 -9.51 6.56
C VAL A 176 -10.55 -10.69 6.08
N GLY A 177 -11.79 -10.41 5.68
CA GLY A 177 -12.67 -11.45 5.12
C GLY A 177 -12.02 -12.17 3.93
N GLN A 178 -12.37 -13.44 3.75
CA GLN A 178 -11.89 -14.25 2.63
C GLN A 178 -12.42 -13.72 1.29
N ASN A 179 -11.66 -13.97 0.22
CA ASN A 179 -12.05 -13.67 -1.14
C ASN A 179 -11.68 -14.85 -2.06
N ASP A 180 -12.67 -15.42 -2.73
CA ASP A 180 -12.45 -16.60 -3.58
C ASP A 180 -11.92 -16.23 -4.99
N GLU A 181 -12.00 -14.96 -5.37
CA GLU A 181 -11.52 -14.47 -6.66
C GLU A 181 -10.06 -14.03 -6.59
N CYS A 182 -9.27 -14.36 -7.62
CA CYS A 182 -7.94 -13.76 -7.75
C CYS A 182 -8.05 -12.23 -7.74
N SER A 183 -7.33 -11.58 -6.84
CA SER A 183 -7.32 -10.12 -6.68
C SER A 183 -6.05 -9.70 -5.93
N PRO A 184 -5.30 -8.69 -6.40
CA PRO A 184 -4.06 -8.30 -5.75
C PRO A 184 -4.30 -7.48 -4.48
N VAL A 185 -3.30 -7.47 -3.61
CA VAL A 185 -3.15 -6.43 -2.58
C VAL A 185 -2.05 -5.49 -3.01
N ILE A 186 -2.36 -4.19 -3.05
CA ILE A 186 -1.39 -3.18 -3.47
C ILE A 186 -0.84 -2.48 -2.23
N TYR A 187 0.48 -2.39 -2.15
CA TYR A 187 1.18 -1.57 -1.18
C TYR A 187 1.80 -0.37 -1.88
N GLN A 188 1.50 0.84 -1.38
CA GLN A 188 2.08 2.08 -1.87
C GLN A 188 2.67 2.87 -0.70
N PRO A 189 3.89 3.39 -0.78
CA PRO A 189 4.44 4.29 0.24
C PRO A 189 3.48 5.43 0.61
N ALA A 190 3.16 5.54 1.90
CA ALA A 190 2.24 6.51 2.47
C ALA A 190 2.95 7.85 2.75
N VAL A 191 3.39 8.50 1.67
CA VAL A 191 4.07 9.79 1.75
C VAL A 191 3.08 10.92 1.47
N ASP A 192 2.60 11.56 2.54
CA ASP A 192 1.54 12.58 2.50
C ASP A 192 1.76 13.70 1.47
N GLY A 193 3.01 14.16 1.27
CA GLY A 193 3.32 15.29 0.39
C GLY A 193 3.10 15.02 -1.10
N MET A 194 3.17 13.76 -1.54
CA MET A 194 3.17 13.44 -2.97
C MET A 194 1.77 13.50 -3.61
N LYS A 195 0.70 13.33 -2.83
CA LYS A 195 -0.72 13.31 -3.29
C LYS A 195 -1.03 12.33 -4.43
N ASN A 196 -0.18 11.32 -4.64
CA ASN A 196 -0.19 10.36 -5.75
C ASN A 196 -0.90 9.04 -5.41
N PHE A 197 -1.97 9.09 -4.62
CA PHE A 197 -2.60 7.90 -4.05
C PHE A 197 -3.54 7.17 -5.00
N ILE A 198 -3.69 5.85 -4.83
CA ILE A 198 -4.64 5.06 -5.64
C ILE A 198 -6.08 5.46 -5.29
N ARG A 199 -6.87 5.75 -6.33
CA ARG A 199 -8.30 6.08 -6.26
C ARG A 199 -9.19 4.93 -6.66
N GLU A 200 -8.73 4.10 -7.60
CA GLU A 200 -9.52 3.01 -8.18
C GLU A 200 -8.61 1.83 -8.50
N ILE A 201 -9.11 0.61 -8.28
CA ILE A 201 -8.49 -0.66 -8.62
C ILE A 201 -9.50 -1.47 -9.41
N HIS A 202 -9.20 -1.77 -10.66
CA HIS A 202 -10.09 -2.54 -11.52
C HIS A 202 -9.44 -3.88 -11.85
N CYS A 203 -10.12 -5.00 -11.55
CA CYS A 203 -9.64 -6.35 -11.78
C CYS A 203 -10.48 -7.04 -12.86
N PHE A 204 -9.98 -7.07 -14.10
CA PHE A 204 -10.68 -7.65 -15.24
C PHE A 204 -10.12 -9.04 -15.59
N LYS A 205 -10.97 -10.07 -15.45
CA LYS A 205 -10.64 -11.44 -15.85
C LYS A 205 -10.72 -11.56 -17.37
N ARG A 206 -9.59 -11.83 -18.04
CA ARG A 206 -9.58 -12.09 -19.49
C ARG A 206 -10.16 -13.47 -19.79
N PRO A 207 -10.65 -13.70 -21.02
CA PRO A 207 -11.02 -15.04 -21.46
C PRO A 207 -9.85 -16.02 -21.25
N PRO A 208 -10.11 -17.25 -20.76
CA PRO A 208 -9.06 -18.24 -20.56
C PRO A 208 -8.29 -18.53 -21.86
N THR A 209 -7.00 -18.76 -21.73
CA THR A 209 -6.12 -19.19 -22.83
C THR A 209 -5.59 -20.60 -22.55
N GLU A 210 -4.92 -21.22 -23.54
CA GLU A 210 -4.22 -22.50 -23.33
C GLU A 210 -3.11 -22.40 -22.26
N GLU A 211 -2.59 -21.20 -22.02
CA GLU A 211 -1.53 -20.91 -21.04
C GLU A 211 -2.07 -20.64 -19.62
N GLY A 212 -3.40 -20.61 -19.44
CA GLY A 212 -4.06 -20.36 -18.16
C GLY A 212 -4.97 -19.13 -18.18
N MET A 213 -5.27 -18.64 -16.98
CA MET A 213 -6.09 -17.45 -16.77
C MET A 213 -5.21 -16.22 -16.66
N GLU A 214 -5.58 -15.15 -17.35
CA GLU A 214 -4.99 -13.83 -17.16
C GLU A 214 -5.98 -12.88 -16.49
N MET A 215 -5.50 -12.10 -15.54
CA MET A 215 -6.24 -10.98 -14.95
C MET A 215 -5.50 -9.68 -15.21
N GLU A 216 -6.15 -8.77 -15.93
CA GLU A 216 -5.68 -7.40 -16.12
C GLU A 216 -6.10 -6.57 -14.91
N VAL A 217 -5.12 -6.00 -14.23
CA VAL A 217 -5.34 -5.08 -13.11
C VAL A 217 -5.04 -3.67 -13.60
N THR A 218 -5.96 -2.75 -13.38
CA THR A 218 -5.81 -1.33 -13.74
C THR A 218 -5.95 -0.47 -12.49
N LEU A 219 -4.91 0.31 -12.19
CA LEU A 219 -4.84 1.25 -11.08
C LEU A 219 -5.05 2.66 -11.62
N VAL A 220 -5.96 3.42 -10.99
CA VAL A 220 -6.16 4.85 -11.28
C VAL A 220 -5.61 5.65 -10.11
N PHE A 221 -4.61 6.49 -10.37
CA PHE A 221 -3.99 7.32 -9.35
C PHE A 221 -4.64 8.71 -9.32
N ASN A 222 -4.55 9.36 -8.17
CA ASN A 222 -5.10 10.69 -7.96
C ASN A 222 -4.42 11.78 -8.81
N ASN A 223 -3.11 11.65 -9.08
CA ASN A 223 -2.34 12.65 -9.82
C ASN A 223 -1.11 12.01 -10.50
N GLU A 224 -0.61 12.62 -11.59
CA GLU A 224 0.69 12.33 -12.21
C GLU A 224 1.43 13.65 -12.50
N GLU A 225 2.27 14.10 -11.58
CA GLU A 225 3.14 15.24 -11.85
C GLU A 225 4.48 14.73 -12.37
N LEU A 226 4.83 15.06 -13.61
CA LEU A 226 6.17 14.85 -14.15
C LEU A 226 7.08 16.01 -13.73
N ARG A 227 8.16 15.71 -13.00
CA ARG A 227 8.66 16.64 -11.97
C ARG A 227 9.96 17.41 -12.23
N LYS A 228 10.61 17.30 -13.40
CA LYS A 228 11.78 18.15 -13.71
C LYS A 228 11.51 19.48 -14.43
N HIS A 229 10.28 19.77 -14.86
CA HIS A 229 9.98 21.01 -15.60
C HIS A 229 8.60 21.62 -15.30
N ARG A 230 8.49 22.41 -14.22
CA ARG A 230 7.25 23.14 -13.82
C ARG A 230 6.63 24.02 -14.93
N VAL A 231 7.43 24.56 -15.85
CA VAL A 231 6.92 25.37 -16.98
C VAL A 231 6.32 24.47 -18.08
N LEU A 232 6.84 23.26 -18.25
CA LEU A 232 6.30 22.27 -19.18
C LEU A 232 5.05 21.60 -18.63
N ASN A 233 4.82 21.52 -17.31
CA ASN A 233 3.62 20.87 -16.75
C ASN A 233 2.31 21.46 -17.28
N LYS A 234 2.17 22.79 -17.40
CA LYS A 234 0.95 23.40 -17.99
C LYS A 234 0.77 23.09 -19.48
N ILE A 235 1.89 22.91 -20.21
CA ILE A 235 1.86 22.54 -21.63
C ILE A 235 1.61 21.03 -21.77
N TYR A 236 2.16 20.23 -20.86
CA TYR A 236 2.08 18.78 -20.84
C TYR A 236 0.73 18.28 -20.33
N GLU A 237 0.12 18.93 -19.33
CA GLU A 237 -1.29 18.76 -18.96
C GLU A 237 -2.21 19.06 -20.14
N ARG A 238 -1.93 20.15 -20.89
CA ARG A 238 -2.67 20.47 -22.13
C ARG A 238 -2.42 19.44 -23.24
N VAL A 239 -1.20 18.93 -23.39
CA VAL A 239 -0.87 17.86 -24.33
C VAL A 239 -1.49 16.54 -23.90
N ARG A 240 -1.58 16.22 -22.61
CA ARG A 240 -2.27 15.03 -22.09
C ARG A 240 -3.77 15.13 -22.24
N LEU A 241 -4.37 16.29 -21.96
CA LEU A 241 -5.75 16.58 -22.31
C LEU A 241 -6.00 16.50 -23.81
N ALA A 242 -5.07 16.99 -24.64
CA ALA A 242 -5.22 17.02 -26.09
C ALA A 242 -4.96 15.66 -26.77
N LYS A 243 -4.03 14.86 -26.25
CA LYS A 243 -3.55 13.59 -26.84
C LYS A 243 -4.16 12.35 -26.20
N TYR A 244 -4.48 12.41 -24.90
CA TYR A 244 -5.01 11.29 -24.12
C TYR A 244 -6.33 11.61 -23.39
N GLY A 245 -6.81 12.87 -23.46
CA GLY A 245 -8.08 13.33 -22.88
C GLY A 245 -8.15 13.40 -21.35
N ARG A 246 -7.03 13.26 -20.61
CA ARG A 246 -7.07 13.03 -19.15
C ARG A 246 -5.99 13.69 -18.31
N LEU A 247 -6.28 13.83 -17.01
CA LEU A 247 -5.39 14.35 -15.95
C LEU A 247 -4.90 13.27 -14.96
N LYS A 248 -5.61 12.15 -14.80
CA LYS A 248 -5.24 11.08 -13.86
C LYS A 248 -4.25 10.10 -14.48
N ASP A 249 -3.30 9.62 -13.68
CA ASP A 249 -2.47 8.49 -14.10
C ASP A 249 -3.27 7.21 -14.08
N ILE A 250 -3.02 6.35 -15.06
CA ILE A 250 -3.62 5.02 -15.07
C ILE A 250 -2.54 4.04 -15.52
N GLU A 251 -2.25 3.07 -14.66
CA GLU A 251 -1.28 2.01 -14.93
C GLU A 251 -1.94 0.64 -14.87
N SER A 252 -1.42 -0.29 -15.65
CA SER A 252 -1.98 -1.64 -15.73
C SER A 252 -0.90 -2.70 -15.75
N PHE A 253 -1.14 -3.79 -15.03
CA PHE A 253 -0.29 -4.99 -15.03
C PHE A 253 -1.16 -6.23 -15.20
N VAL A 254 -0.54 -7.37 -15.47
CA VAL A 254 -1.24 -8.65 -15.63
C VAL A 254 -0.78 -9.63 -14.55
N ILE A 255 -1.76 -10.31 -13.94
CA ILE A 255 -1.55 -11.48 -13.10
C ILE A 255 -1.85 -12.72 -13.93
N MET A 256 -0.88 -13.63 -13.97
CA MET A 256 -1.06 -14.98 -14.50
C MET A 256 -1.56 -15.86 -13.36
N ALA A 257 -2.62 -16.62 -13.59
CA ALA A 257 -3.22 -17.50 -12.60
C ALA A 257 -3.50 -18.90 -13.17
N ASP A 258 -3.28 -19.91 -12.32
CA ASP A 258 -3.50 -21.31 -12.67
C ASP A 258 -5.01 -21.62 -12.75
N SER A 259 -5.42 -22.33 -13.79
CA SER A 259 -6.81 -22.82 -13.92
C SER A 259 -6.91 -24.25 -13.35
N PRO A 260 -7.97 -24.60 -12.60
CA PRO A 260 -9.14 -23.81 -12.23
C PRO A 260 -9.03 -23.06 -10.89
N ASP A 261 -7.90 -23.21 -10.17
CA ASP A 261 -7.76 -22.76 -8.78
C ASP A 261 -7.49 -21.25 -8.62
N GLU A 262 -7.35 -20.49 -9.71
CA GLU A 262 -6.99 -19.06 -9.76
C GLU A 262 -5.81 -18.67 -8.86
N LYS A 263 -4.87 -19.60 -8.62
CA LYS A 263 -3.66 -19.32 -7.84
C LYS A 263 -2.73 -18.47 -8.69
N ALA A 264 -2.33 -17.30 -8.19
CA ALA A 264 -1.43 -16.42 -8.91
C ALA A 264 -0.04 -17.05 -9.00
N SER A 265 0.42 -17.24 -10.24
CA SER A 265 1.68 -17.93 -10.56
C SER A 265 2.72 -17.00 -11.19
N GLY A 266 2.29 -15.86 -11.76
CA GLY A 266 3.21 -14.89 -12.38
C GLY A 266 2.65 -13.49 -12.53
N LEU A 267 3.53 -12.53 -12.81
CA LEU A 267 3.24 -11.10 -12.95
C LEU A 267 3.91 -10.55 -14.21
N ARG A 268 3.23 -9.68 -14.96
CA ARG A 268 3.82 -8.91 -16.07
C ARG A 268 3.59 -7.43 -15.84
N PHE A 269 4.68 -6.66 -15.80
CA PHE A 269 4.69 -5.22 -15.53
C PHE A 269 5.13 -4.41 -16.75
N THR A 270 4.56 -4.71 -17.93
CA THR A 270 4.97 -4.10 -19.21
C THR A 270 5.03 -2.56 -19.13
N LYS A 271 6.24 -2.00 -19.29
CA LYS A 271 6.58 -0.56 -19.24
C LYS A 271 6.43 0.12 -17.88
N ILE A 272 6.15 -0.64 -16.84
CA ILE A 272 5.92 -0.14 -15.48
C ILE A 272 6.68 -0.96 -14.44
N TYR A 273 7.66 -1.77 -14.85
CA TYR A 273 8.48 -2.51 -13.87
C TYR A 273 9.48 -1.58 -13.21
N SER A 274 9.48 -1.55 -11.88
CA SER A 274 10.38 -0.69 -11.08
C SER A 274 11.76 -1.28 -10.87
N GLY A 275 11.96 -2.59 -11.04
CA GLY A 275 13.23 -3.24 -10.70
C GLY A 275 13.65 -2.92 -9.27
N HIS A 276 14.84 -2.36 -9.10
CA HIS A 276 15.38 -1.95 -7.78
C HIS A 276 15.28 -0.45 -7.51
N HIS A 277 14.54 0.29 -8.32
CA HIS A 277 14.35 1.73 -8.14
C HIS A 277 13.33 2.03 -7.04
N ASN A 278 13.51 3.16 -6.35
CA ASN A 278 12.72 3.58 -5.19
C ASN A 278 12.03 4.94 -5.46
N LEU A 279 11.47 5.57 -4.42
CA LEU A 279 10.75 6.84 -4.57
C LEU A 279 11.59 8.04 -5.05
N GLU A 280 12.93 7.97 -4.92
CA GLU A 280 13.83 9.03 -5.41
C GLU A 280 13.92 9.04 -6.94
N GLU A 281 13.38 8.02 -7.60
CA GLU A 281 13.39 7.87 -9.05
C GLU A 281 12.05 8.30 -9.67
N ASP A 282 12.13 9.26 -10.59
CA ASP A 282 10.97 9.92 -11.20
C ASP A 282 10.58 9.40 -12.58
N THR A 283 11.42 8.58 -13.22
CA THR A 283 11.18 8.11 -14.60
C THR A 283 11.69 6.69 -14.80
N ILE A 284 10.94 5.71 -14.32
CA ILE A 284 11.26 4.30 -14.49
C ILE A 284 10.20 3.61 -15.35
N HIS A 285 10.65 2.93 -16.41
CA HIS A 285 9.83 2.19 -17.35
C HIS A 285 10.50 0.86 -17.73
N GLY A 286 10.72 -0.02 -16.73
CA GLY A 286 11.23 -1.37 -16.97
C GLY A 286 10.21 -2.25 -17.71
N ASP A 287 10.64 -3.47 -18.08
CA ASP A 287 9.88 -4.41 -18.91
C ASP A 287 9.34 -3.78 -20.21
N PRO A 288 10.21 -3.32 -21.13
CA PRO A 288 9.77 -2.55 -22.30
C PRO A 288 8.85 -3.34 -23.24
N GLU A 289 8.95 -4.67 -23.22
CA GLU A 289 8.26 -5.60 -24.13
C GLU A 289 7.27 -6.51 -23.36
N PRO A 290 6.10 -6.80 -23.94
CA PRO A 290 5.05 -7.60 -23.28
C PRO A 290 5.34 -9.11 -23.22
N ASP A 291 6.25 -9.60 -24.05
CA ASP A 291 6.63 -11.01 -24.19
C ASP A 291 7.79 -11.44 -23.29
N LEU A 292 8.26 -10.54 -22.42
CA LEU A 292 9.23 -10.89 -21.38
C LEU A 292 8.66 -12.00 -20.46
N PRO A 293 9.52 -12.93 -19.99
CA PRO A 293 9.09 -13.95 -19.05
C PRO A 293 8.42 -13.32 -17.82
N PRO A 294 7.29 -13.87 -17.33
CA PRO A 294 6.61 -13.30 -16.19
C PRO A 294 7.48 -13.36 -14.93
N HIS A 295 7.43 -12.29 -14.15
CA HIS A 295 8.03 -12.24 -12.82
C HIS A 295 7.31 -13.20 -11.88
N ARG A 296 8.05 -13.88 -11.01
CA ARG A 296 7.45 -14.78 -10.02
C ARG A 296 6.78 -13.96 -8.92
N VAL A 297 5.58 -14.36 -8.51
CA VAL A 297 4.95 -13.76 -7.33
C VAL A 297 5.82 -14.04 -6.10
N ARG A 298 6.21 -12.98 -5.38
CA ARG A 298 7.09 -13.09 -4.22
C ARG A 298 6.32 -13.21 -2.91
N TYR A 299 5.19 -12.52 -2.80
CA TYR A 299 4.38 -12.46 -1.59
C TYR A 299 2.89 -12.56 -1.93
N TYR A 300 2.11 -13.06 -0.98
CA TYR A 300 0.68 -13.29 -1.07
C TYR A 300 -0.03 -12.80 0.19
N ALA A 301 -1.26 -12.33 0.06
CA ALA A 301 -2.13 -11.99 1.18
C ALA A 301 -3.08 -13.16 1.45
N ASP A 302 -3.05 -13.71 2.67
CA ASP A 302 -3.86 -14.82 3.18
C ASP A 302 -3.71 -16.16 2.41
N GLU A 303 -3.96 -16.16 1.09
CA GLU A 303 -3.92 -17.32 0.19
C GLU A 303 -3.16 -17.04 -1.12
N TYR A 304 -2.87 -18.10 -1.88
CA TYR A 304 -2.11 -17.99 -3.13
C TYR A 304 -2.87 -17.31 -4.29
N ARG A 305 -4.13 -16.91 -4.07
CA ARG A 305 -4.95 -16.16 -5.05
C ARG A 305 -4.66 -14.66 -5.05
N HIS A 306 -4.06 -14.14 -3.98
CA HIS A 306 -3.92 -12.70 -3.78
C HIS A 306 -2.44 -12.27 -3.77
N PRO A 307 -1.82 -12.05 -4.94
CA PRO A 307 -0.45 -11.59 -5.00
C PRO A 307 -0.34 -10.18 -4.40
N ILE A 308 0.75 -9.93 -3.69
CA ILE A 308 1.09 -8.61 -3.18
C ILE A 308 1.97 -7.88 -4.19
N ILE A 309 1.62 -6.64 -4.50
CA ILE A 309 2.29 -5.78 -5.47
C ILE A 309 2.72 -4.49 -4.78
N PHE A 310 3.95 -4.04 -5.02
CA PHE A 310 4.48 -2.81 -4.46
C PHE A 310 4.57 -1.74 -5.54
N VAL A 311 4.00 -0.57 -5.28
CA VAL A 311 4.27 0.66 -6.02
C VAL A 311 5.55 1.27 -5.42
N ASN A 312 6.61 1.36 -6.20
CA ASN A 312 7.95 1.63 -5.67
C ASN A 312 8.48 3.03 -5.99
N THR A 313 7.91 3.70 -6.99
CA THR A 313 8.48 4.94 -7.54
C THR A 313 7.44 6.07 -7.58
N SER A 314 7.90 7.30 -7.71
CA SER A 314 7.04 8.49 -7.78
C SER A 314 6.18 8.54 -9.05
N ASN A 315 6.61 7.85 -10.12
CA ASN A 315 5.86 7.66 -11.37
C ASN A 315 5.09 6.33 -11.43
N HIS A 316 4.81 5.72 -10.28
CA HIS A 316 3.96 4.53 -10.14
C HIS A 316 4.46 3.23 -10.78
N ALA A 317 5.76 3.12 -11.10
CA ALA A 317 6.33 1.82 -11.45
C ALA A 317 6.25 0.84 -10.27
N MET A 318 5.98 -0.43 -10.58
CA MET A 318 5.61 -1.50 -9.65
C MET A 318 6.58 -2.68 -9.69
N ALA A 319 6.61 -3.49 -8.64
CA ALA A 319 7.27 -4.79 -8.65
C ALA A 319 6.63 -5.76 -7.65
N GLU A 320 7.07 -7.01 -7.70
CA GLU A 320 6.77 -8.06 -6.72
C GLU A 320 7.49 -7.88 -5.38
N HIS A 321 8.37 -6.88 -5.25
CA HIS A 321 9.15 -6.63 -4.05
C HIS A 321 9.20 -5.15 -3.66
N ASP A 322 9.40 -4.92 -2.36
CA ASP A 322 9.46 -3.60 -1.75
C ASP A 322 10.88 -3.00 -1.87
N THR A 323 10.99 -1.83 -2.49
CA THR A 323 12.24 -1.05 -2.55
C THR A 323 12.23 0.16 -1.59
N ASN A 324 11.15 0.33 -0.82
CA ASN A 324 10.98 1.39 0.18
C ASN A 324 10.67 0.79 1.57
N PRO A 325 11.53 -0.08 2.13
CA PRO A 325 11.23 -0.83 3.35
C PRO A 325 11.01 0.05 4.58
N ASP A 326 11.66 1.21 4.61
CA ASP A 326 11.60 2.18 5.72
C ASP A 326 10.35 3.06 5.71
N LEU A 327 9.44 2.89 4.77
CA LEU A 327 8.22 3.69 4.71
C LEU A 327 6.99 2.85 5.02
N TRP A 328 6.11 3.41 5.85
CA TRP A 328 4.73 2.95 5.95
C TRP A 328 4.12 2.93 4.56
N LYS A 329 3.31 1.91 4.29
CA LYS A 329 2.59 1.73 3.03
C LYS A 329 1.11 1.78 3.28
N TRP A 330 0.35 2.47 2.44
CA TRP A 330 -1.07 2.21 2.32
C TRP A 330 -1.29 0.80 1.81
N GLU A 331 -2.20 0.08 2.48
CA GLU A 331 -2.60 -1.30 2.18
C GLU A 331 -3.96 -1.26 1.47
N TYR A 332 -3.95 -1.45 0.15
CA TYR A 332 -5.17 -1.49 -0.65
C TYR A 332 -5.64 -2.94 -0.81
N VAL A 333 -6.78 -3.26 -0.18
CA VAL A 333 -7.40 -4.58 -0.22
C VAL A 333 -8.73 -4.49 -0.98
N PRO A 334 -8.79 -4.92 -2.26
CA PRO A 334 -9.94 -4.65 -3.14
C PRO A 334 -11.28 -5.25 -2.73
N TRP A 335 -11.29 -6.25 -1.84
CA TRP A 335 -12.51 -6.94 -1.41
C TRP A 335 -13.03 -6.47 -0.03
N VAL A 336 -12.32 -5.57 0.64
CA VAL A 336 -12.76 -4.99 1.93
C VAL A 336 -13.78 -3.88 1.68
N GLU A 337 -14.89 -3.86 2.43
CA GLU A 337 -16.01 -2.94 2.20
C GLU A 337 -15.74 -1.49 2.62
N ASP A 338 -15.07 -1.28 3.75
CA ASP A 338 -14.79 0.02 4.38
C ASP A 338 -13.53 0.69 3.79
N ARG A 339 -13.44 0.71 2.46
CA ARG A 339 -12.28 1.21 1.70
C ARG A 339 -12.48 2.65 1.18
N PRO A 340 -11.40 3.47 1.12
CA PRO A 340 -11.44 4.84 0.58
C PRO A 340 -11.15 4.91 -0.94
N PHE A 341 -11.35 3.81 -1.67
CA PHE A 341 -11.05 3.70 -3.10
C PHE A 341 -12.04 2.77 -3.80
N VAL A 342 -12.24 2.99 -5.10
CA VAL A 342 -13.18 2.20 -5.91
C VAL A 342 -12.54 0.86 -6.24
N SER A 343 -13.30 -0.22 -6.13
CA SER A 343 -12.89 -1.50 -6.72
C SER A 343 -13.99 -2.05 -7.59
N ASP A 344 -13.65 -2.40 -8.83
CA ASP A 344 -14.58 -2.91 -9.84
C ASP A 344 -13.88 -3.90 -10.78
N LYS A 345 -14.58 -4.39 -11.81
CA LYS A 345 -14.12 -5.42 -12.75
C LYS A 345 -13.99 -4.89 -14.18
N MET A 346 -13.69 -3.60 -14.35
CA MET A 346 -13.57 -2.97 -15.67
C MET A 346 -12.23 -3.30 -16.34
N SER A 347 -12.24 -3.55 -17.65
CA SER A 347 -11.02 -3.63 -18.45
C SER A 347 -10.33 -2.28 -18.56
N ARG A 348 -9.03 -2.24 -18.88
CA ARG A 348 -8.29 -1.00 -19.12
C ARG A 348 -8.98 -0.10 -20.15
N LYS A 349 -9.54 -0.70 -21.21
CA LYS A 349 -10.26 0.04 -22.25
C LYS A 349 -11.53 0.72 -21.72
N GLU A 350 -12.25 0.07 -20.80
CA GLU A 350 -13.44 0.63 -20.18
C GLU A 350 -13.09 1.74 -19.20
N VAL A 351 -12.05 1.53 -18.38
CA VAL A 351 -11.50 2.55 -17.48
C VAL A 351 -11.07 3.79 -18.27
N ASP A 352 -10.43 3.62 -19.43
CA ASP A 352 -9.97 4.73 -20.29
C ASP A 352 -11.11 5.45 -21.02
N ARG A 353 -12.28 4.81 -21.21
CA ARG A 353 -13.36 5.30 -22.08
C ARG A 353 -13.94 6.67 -21.67
N PRO A 354 -14.22 6.97 -20.38
CA PRO A 354 -14.69 8.29 -19.95
C PRO A 354 -13.69 9.41 -20.24
N TYR A 355 -12.41 9.04 -20.34
CA TYR A 355 -11.27 9.92 -20.46
C TYR A 355 -10.84 10.17 -21.90
N ARG A 356 -11.43 9.52 -22.91
CA ARG A 356 -11.14 9.81 -24.33
C ARG A 356 -11.75 11.14 -24.77
N SER A 357 -11.12 11.79 -25.74
CA SER A 357 -11.62 13.04 -26.31
C SER A 357 -13.05 12.86 -26.87
N SER A 358 -13.86 13.92 -26.88
CA SER A 358 -15.23 13.86 -27.44
C SER A 358 -15.24 13.46 -28.92
N LEU A 359 -14.18 13.78 -29.66
CA LEU A 359 -13.99 13.41 -31.07
C LEU A 359 -13.79 11.90 -31.26
N GLU A 360 -12.95 11.25 -30.43
CA GLU A 360 -12.74 9.80 -30.48
C GLU A 360 -13.99 9.03 -30.07
N ARG A 361 -14.74 9.52 -29.07
CA ARG A 361 -16.03 8.95 -28.67
C ARG A 361 -17.08 9.01 -29.79
N THR A 362 -17.04 10.08 -30.59
CA THR A 362 -17.95 10.27 -31.74
C THR A 362 -17.55 9.38 -32.91
N PHE A 363 -16.25 9.22 -33.17
CA PHE A 363 -15.75 8.32 -34.21
C PHE A 363 -16.05 6.84 -33.92
N GLU A 364 -15.81 6.34 -32.69
CA GLU A 364 -16.16 4.95 -32.32
C GLU A 364 -17.68 4.68 -32.41
N GLY A 365 -18.51 5.68 -32.08
CA GLY A 365 -19.96 5.60 -32.26
C GLY A 365 -20.38 5.50 -33.73
N LEU A 366 -19.67 6.19 -34.62
CA LEU A 366 -19.86 6.14 -36.07
C LEU A 366 -19.37 4.80 -36.66
N THR A 367 -18.21 4.29 -36.27
CA THR A 367 -17.72 2.97 -36.74
C THR A 367 -18.60 1.82 -36.26
N ARG A 368 -19.10 1.84 -35.02
CA ARG A 368 -20.07 0.83 -34.55
C ARG A 368 -21.38 0.88 -35.33
N ARG A 369 -21.88 2.08 -35.67
CA ARG A 369 -23.08 2.23 -36.50
C ARG A 369 -22.85 1.72 -37.93
N LEU A 370 -21.67 1.98 -38.50
CA LEU A 370 -21.33 1.49 -39.85
C LEU A 370 -21.17 -0.03 -39.88
N MET A 371 -20.56 -0.65 -38.86
CA MET A 371 -20.43 -2.11 -38.78
C MET A 371 -21.78 -2.83 -38.55
N ASN A 372 -22.70 -2.22 -37.80
CA ASN A 372 -24.05 -2.76 -37.61
C ASN A 372 -24.98 -2.52 -38.81
N LEU A 373 -24.60 -1.70 -39.78
CA LEU A 373 -25.33 -1.47 -41.04
C LEU A 373 -24.80 -2.34 -42.20
N SER A 374 -23.68 -3.05 -41.99
CA SER A 374 -23.05 -3.95 -42.96
C SER A 374 -23.18 -5.43 -42.58
N GLY A 375 -24.00 -5.76 -41.57
CA GLY A 375 -24.29 -7.13 -41.12
C GLY A 375 -25.66 -7.61 -41.57
#